data_AF-A0A9D4H689-F1
#
_entry.id   AF-A0A9D4H689-F1
#
_cell.length_a   1.000
_cell.length_b   1.000
_cell.length_c   1.000
_cell.angle_alpha   90.00
_cell.angle_beta   90.00
_cell.angle_gamma   90.00
#
_symmetry.space_group_name_H-M   'P 1'
#
loop_
_entity.id
_entity.type
_entity.pdbx_description
1 polymer ?
#
loop_
_entity_poly.entity_id
_entity_poly.type
_entity_poly.pdbx_seq_one_letter_code
_entity_poly.pdbx_strand_id
1 'polypeptide(L)'
;MTDHSLVELKLHNIQPERGPGYFKINNSILLDTQYQTQIKQEILNTVQNNKDANPNTLWEVIKGNIRNTTIRYTSFKQKETHKLETETIKTIETLEKQLHQTNTNDTTDIENEKTLKKQILDGIYHTHLNGIILRARAQHVEHNEKNTKYFANIEKRRSEQKTVHKLVVNGKDITNRTQILEEQRLFFETLYKRKNAENNSF
;
A
#
# COMPACT_ATOMS: atom_id res chain seq x y z
N MET A 1 -6.18 -1.23 -59.19
CA MET A 1 -5.98 -0.32 -58.04
C MET A 1 -6.58 -1.01 -56.83
N THR A 2 -5.78 -1.28 -55.79
CA THR A 2 -6.28 -1.94 -54.58
C THR A 2 -7.03 -0.93 -53.71
N ASP A 3 -8.32 -1.19 -53.47
CA ASP A 3 -9.25 -0.39 -52.64
C ASP A 3 -8.95 -0.45 -51.12
N HIS A 4 -7.72 -0.83 -50.76
CA HIS A 4 -7.30 -1.04 -49.39
C HIS A 4 -6.15 -0.08 -49.08
N SER A 5 -6.44 0.94 -48.28
CA SER A 5 -5.43 1.84 -47.73
C SER A 5 -4.71 1.17 -46.57
N LEU A 6 -3.38 1.26 -46.55
CA LEU A 6 -2.55 0.83 -45.42
C LEU A 6 -2.87 1.72 -44.21
N VAL A 7 -3.33 1.10 -43.13
CA VAL A 7 -3.50 1.78 -41.84
C VAL A 7 -2.29 1.44 -40.97
N GLU A 8 -1.45 2.44 -40.72
CA GLU A 8 -0.31 2.33 -39.81
C GLU A 8 -0.72 2.79 -38.40
N LEU A 9 -0.62 1.90 -37.42
CA LEU A 9 -0.87 2.20 -36.01
C LEU A 9 0.46 2.24 -35.24
N LYS A 10 0.85 3.43 -34.76
CA LYS A 10 2.04 3.60 -33.89
C LYS A 10 1.63 3.66 -32.43
N LEU A 11 1.75 2.53 -31.74
CA LEU A 11 1.50 2.44 -30.30
C LEU A 11 2.77 2.79 -29.52
N HIS A 12 2.72 3.84 -28.71
CA HIS A 12 3.80 4.20 -27.79
C HIS A 12 3.49 3.67 -26.39
N ASN A 13 4.22 2.65 -25.95
CA ASN A 13 4.08 2.11 -24.59
C ASN A 13 4.93 2.94 -23.62
N ILE A 14 4.38 4.08 -23.16
CA ILE A 14 5.05 4.93 -22.17
C ILE A 14 4.84 4.29 -20.79
N GLN A 15 5.86 3.59 -20.29
CA GLN A 15 5.91 3.14 -18.90
C GLN A 15 6.59 4.23 -18.06
N PRO A 16 5.85 4.98 -17.21
CA PRO A 16 6.45 6.04 -16.42
C PRO A 16 7.35 5.45 -15.33
N GLU A 17 8.56 6.01 -15.16
CA GLU A 17 9.38 5.72 -13.99
C GLU A 17 8.66 6.14 -12.72
N ARG A 18 8.60 5.22 -11.75
CA ARG A 18 7.97 5.49 -10.45
C ARG A 18 8.96 6.27 -9.59
N GLY A 19 8.58 7.48 -9.22
CA GLY A 19 9.25 8.21 -8.14
C GLY A 19 9.04 7.53 -6.77
N PRO A 20 9.69 8.05 -5.71
CA PRO A 20 9.66 7.46 -4.36
C PRO A 20 8.26 7.37 -3.72
N GLY A 21 7.26 8.05 -4.29
CA GLY A 21 5.86 8.00 -3.86
C GLY A 21 5.61 8.73 -2.54
N TYR A 22 4.34 8.75 -2.14
CA TYR A 22 3.94 9.22 -0.81
C TYR A 22 3.91 8.05 0.18
N PHE A 23 4.39 8.27 1.40
CA PHE A 23 4.34 7.27 2.45
C PHE A 23 2.91 7.08 2.94
N LYS A 24 2.30 5.93 2.61
CA LYS A 24 0.96 5.56 3.05
C LYS A 24 1.03 4.28 3.88
N ILE A 25 0.55 4.35 5.12
CA ILE A 25 0.51 3.21 6.04
C ILE A 25 -0.85 2.50 5.98
N ASN A 26 -0.86 1.21 6.31
CA ASN A 26 -2.11 0.51 6.62
C ASN A 26 -2.51 0.86 8.06
N ASN A 27 -3.64 1.54 8.23
CA ASN A 27 -4.08 2.03 9.54
C ASN A 27 -4.41 0.92 10.54
N SER A 28 -4.57 -0.34 10.10
CA SER A 28 -4.77 -1.46 11.03
C SER A 28 -3.61 -1.63 12.01
N ILE A 29 -2.38 -1.22 11.63
CA ILE A 29 -1.22 -1.24 12.53
C ILE A 29 -1.40 -0.34 13.74
N LEU A 30 -2.22 0.71 13.64
CA LEU A 30 -2.48 1.64 14.73
C LEU A 30 -3.25 0.97 15.88
N LEU A 31 -3.89 -0.17 15.62
CA LEU A 31 -4.59 -0.97 16.63
C LEU A 31 -3.66 -1.95 17.36
N ASP A 32 -2.44 -2.18 16.86
CA ASP A 32 -1.48 -3.09 17.48
C ASP A 32 -0.84 -2.42 18.71
N THR A 33 -1.05 -3.00 19.88
CA THR A 33 -0.57 -2.47 21.17
C THR A 33 0.95 -2.44 21.27
N GLN A 34 1.64 -3.41 20.66
CA GLN A 34 3.09 -3.44 20.62
C GLN A 34 3.62 -2.30 19.74
N TYR A 35 2.99 -2.07 18.59
CA TYR A 35 3.33 -0.93 17.74
C TYR A 35 3.09 0.41 18.45
N GLN A 36 1.94 0.59 19.10
CA GLN A 36 1.63 1.80 19.86
C GLN A 36 2.66 2.08 20.95
N THR A 37 3.10 1.04 21.64
CA THR A 37 4.11 1.16 22.72
C THR A 37 5.45 1.60 22.14
N GLN A 38 5.90 0.92 21.09
CA GLN A 38 7.17 1.20 20.43
C GLN A 38 7.22 2.60 19.82
N ILE A 39 6.15 3.04 19.14
CA ILE A 39 6.12 4.36 18.50
C ILE A 39 6.09 5.49 19.54
N LYS A 40 5.35 5.32 20.64
CA LYS A 40 5.33 6.29 21.75
C LYS A 40 6.71 6.42 22.39
N GLN A 41 7.38 5.30 22.65
CA GLN A 41 8.75 5.29 23.16
C GLN A 41 9.72 5.98 22.21
N GLU A 42 9.65 5.68 20.91
CA GLU A 42 10.50 6.30 19.90
C GLU A 42 10.33 7.83 19.84
N ILE A 43 9.08 8.31 19.89
CA ILE A 43 8.77 9.74 19.91
C ILE A 43 9.37 10.40 21.16
N LEU A 44 9.18 9.80 22.34
CA LEU A 44 9.72 10.33 23.59
C LEU A 44 11.24 10.39 23.57
N ASN A 45 11.90 9.32 23.13
CA ASN A 45 13.36 9.28 22.99
C ASN A 45 13.86 10.33 22.00
N THR A 46 13.16 10.50 20.88
CA THR A 46 13.50 11.51 19.87
C THR A 46 13.45 12.92 20.44
N VAL A 47 12.39 13.24 21.20
CA VAL A 47 12.24 14.55 21.85
C VAL A 47 13.32 14.74 22.91
N GLN A 48 13.62 13.73 23.72
CA GLN A 48 14.64 13.82 24.76
C GLN A 48 16.06 14.01 24.21
N ASN A 49 16.37 13.37 23.07
CA ASN A 49 17.68 13.46 22.43
C ASN A 49 17.89 14.76 21.64
N ASN A 50 16.83 15.51 21.37
CA ASN A 50 16.84 16.72 20.53
C ASN A 50 16.21 17.93 21.25
N LYS A 51 16.34 18.01 22.58
CA LYS A 51 15.70 19.06 23.41
C LYS A 51 16.03 20.49 22.99
N ASP A 52 17.27 20.71 22.54
CA ASP A 52 17.78 22.03 22.17
C ASP A 52 17.55 22.37 20.68
N ALA A 53 16.91 21.47 19.92
CA ALA A 53 16.66 21.68 18.51
C ALA A 53 15.53 22.71 18.28
N ASN A 54 15.63 23.44 17.16
CA ASN A 54 14.53 24.28 16.69
C ASN A 54 13.24 23.42 16.53
N PRO A 55 12.05 23.93 16.95
CA PRO A 55 10.79 23.19 16.85
C PRO A 55 10.48 22.60 15.47
N ASN A 56 10.78 23.33 14.39
CA ASN A 56 10.56 22.86 13.01
C ASN A 56 11.48 21.69 12.66
N THR A 57 12.77 21.80 13.01
CA THR A 57 13.74 20.72 12.79
C THR A 57 13.37 19.50 13.62
N LEU A 58 13.00 19.68 14.90
CA LEU A 58 12.55 18.61 15.77
C LEU A 58 11.34 17.89 15.17
N TRP A 59 10.38 18.63 14.62
CA TRP A 59 9.21 18.03 13.96
C TRP A 59 9.58 17.18 12.74
N GLU A 60 10.52 17.63 11.90
CA GLU A 60 11.02 16.82 10.78
C GLU A 60 11.70 15.53 11.26
N VAL A 61 12.51 15.61 12.33
CA VAL A 61 13.17 14.44 12.92
C VAL A 61 12.14 13.45 13.49
N ILE A 62 11.13 13.94 14.21
CA ILE A 62 10.04 13.10 14.73
C ILE A 62 9.31 12.39 13.60
N LYS A 63 8.93 13.10 12.53
CA LYS A 63 8.27 12.49 11.36
C LYS A 63 9.16 11.42 10.71
N GLY A 64 10.46 11.70 10.57
CA GLY A 64 11.44 10.75 10.04
C GLY A 64 11.52 9.48 10.88
N ASN A 65 11.62 9.61 12.21
CA ASN A 65 11.69 8.48 13.13
C ASN A 65 10.38 7.68 13.15
N ILE A 66 9.23 8.34 13.14
CA ILE A 66 7.93 7.67 13.01
C ILE A 66 7.90 6.84 11.73
N ARG A 67 8.28 7.43 10.59
CA ARG A 67 8.32 6.73 9.30
C ARG A 67 9.23 5.51 9.35
N ASN A 68 10.46 5.66 9.81
CA ASN A 68 11.46 4.59 9.84
C ASN A 68 11.05 3.45 10.78
N THR A 69 10.57 3.78 11.98
CA THR A 69 10.08 2.79 12.95
C THR A 69 8.86 2.06 12.43
N THR A 70 7.94 2.77 11.77
CA THR A 70 6.77 2.14 11.14
C THR A 70 7.19 1.17 10.05
N ILE A 71 8.07 1.58 9.13
CA ILE A 71 8.58 0.71 8.05
C ILE A 71 9.22 -0.54 8.65
N ARG A 72 10.11 -0.38 9.62
CA ARG A 72 10.78 -1.50 10.30
C ARG A 72 9.77 -2.47 10.90
N TYR A 73 8.78 -1.95 11.62
CA TYR A 73 7.77 -2.77 12.27
C TYR A 73 6.86 -3.49 11.28
N THR A 74 6.37 -2.81 10.25
CA THR A 74 5.52 -3.43 9.22
C THR A 74 6.27 -4.51 8.45
N SER A 75 7.54 -4.29 8.13
CA SER A 75 8.37 -5.28 7.44
C SER A 75 8.63 -6.50 8.31
N PHE A 76 8.88 -6.30 9.61
CA PHE A 76 8.99 -7.39 10.59
C PHE A 76 7.69 -8.19 10.67
N LYS A 77 6.53 -7.53 10.85
CA LYS A 77 5.22 -8.20 10.89
C LYS A 77 4.94 -8.97 9.61
N GLN A 78 5.23 -8.39 8.44
CA GLN A 78 5.05 -9.07 7.17
C GLN A 78 5.88 -10.35 7.09
N LYS A 79 7.13 -10.30 7.55
CA LYS A 79 8.00 -11.48 7.61
C LYS A 79 7.44 -12.56 8.53
N GLU A 80 6.97 -12.19 9.72
CA GLU A 80 6.36 -13.12 10.67
C GLU A 80 5.06 -13.74 10.12
N THR A 81 4.21 -12.93 9.48
CA THR A 81 2.98 -13.42 8.83
C THR A 81 3.30 -14.40 7.70
N HIS A 82 4.28 -14.09 6.85
CA HIS A 82 4.69 -14.99 5.77
C HIS A 82 5.29 -16.30 6.32
N LYS A 83 6.10 -16.21 7.39
CA LYS A 83 6.62 -17.40 8.07
C LYS A 83 5.47 -18.28 8.58
N LEU A 84 4.53 -17.69 9.31
CA LEU A 84 3.34 -18.39 9.82
C LEU A 84 2.52 -19.03 8.70
N GLU A 85 2.31 -18.31 7.59
CA GLU A 85 1.61 -18.83 6.41
C GLU A 85 2.32 -20.08 5.86
N THR A 86 3.62 -19.98 5.60
CA THR A 86 4.40 -21.10 5.06
C THR A 86 4.45 -22.31 5.99
N GLU A 87 4.56 -22.09 7.30
CA GLU A 87 4.54 -23.16 8.31
C GLU A 87 3.15 -23.81 8.37
N THR A 88 2.08 -23.02 8.35
CA THR A 88 0.70 -23.51 8.37
C THR A 88 0.38 -24.36 7.15
N ILE A 89 0.79 -23.93 5.94
CA ILE A 89 0.63 -24.70 4.70
C ILE A 89 1.37 -26.04 4.80
N LYS A 90 2.64 -26.02 5.23
CA LYS A 90 3.43 -27.25 5.42
C LYS A 90 2.76 -28.20 6.41
N THR A 91 2.24 -27.70 7.53
CA THR A 91 1.53 -28.52 8.50
C THR A 91 0.27 -29.14 7.91
N ILE A 92 -0.50 -28.40 7.12
CA ILE A 92 -1.68 -28.94 6.42
C ILE A 92 -1.27 -30.06 5.46
N GLU A 93 -0.22 -29.87 4.67
CA GLU A 93 0.30 -30.90 3.76
C GLU A 93 0.76 -32.15 4.50
N THR A 94 1.40 -32.01 5.67
CA THR A 94 1.81 -33.15 6.49
C THR A 94 0.61 -33.89 7.07
N LEU A 95 -0.40 -33.17 7.57
CA LEU A 95 -1.63 -33.77 8.11
C LEU A 95 -2.41 -34.49 7.00
N GLU A 96 -2.42 -33.95 5.77
CA GLU A 96 -3.01 -34.60 4.60
C GLU A 96 -2.32 -35.91 4.25
N LYS A 97 -0.97 -35.92 4.22
CA LYS A 97 -0.21 -37.15 3.99
C LYS A 97 -0.47 -38.18 5.08
N GLN A 98 -0.57 -37.76 6.34
CA GLN A 98 -0.90 -38.65 7.46
C GLN A 98 -2.29 -39.26 7.28
N LEU A 99 -3.31 -38.47 6.95
CA LEU A 99 -4.66 -38.98 6.67
C LEU A 99 -4.65 -40.03 5.54
N HIS A 100 -3.90 -39.80 4.47
CA HIS A 100 -3.81 -40.76 3.36
C HIS A 100 -3.08 -42.06 3.71
N GLN A 101 -2.17 -42.03 4.68
CA GLN A 101 -1.37 -43.19 5.12
C GLN A 101 -2.02 -43.95 6.28
N THR A 102 -3.03 -43.36 6.92
CA THR A 102 -3.66 -43.93 8.11
C THR A 102 -4.71 -44.96 7.69
N ASN A 103 -4.49 -46.23 8.08
CA ASN A 103 -5.45 -47.33 7.87
C ASN A 103 -6.47 -47.49 9.02
N THR A 104 -6.42 -46.60 10.02
CA THR A 104 -7.35 -46.60 11.15
C THR A 104 -8.52 -45.66 10.89
N ASN A 105 -9.71 -46.03 11.37
CA ASN A 105 -10.92 -45.20 11.29
C ASN A 105 -10.91 -44.03 12.27
N ASP A 106 -10.02 -44.02 13.26
CA ASP A 106 -9.89 -42.93 14.22
C ASP A 106 -8.89 -41.89 13.71
N THR A 107 -9.40 -40.91 12.95
CA THR A 107 -8.64 -39.80 12.36
C THR A 107 -9.11 -38.43 12.87
N THR A 108 -10.03 -38.44 13.84
CA THR A 108 -10.76 -37.27 14.33
C THR A 108 -9.83 -36.14 14.77
N ASP A 109 -8.75 -36.45 15.49
CA ASP A 109 -7.80 -35.46 15.99
C ASP A 109 -6.99 -34.79 14.86
N ILE A 110 -6.60 -35.58 13.85
CA ILE A 110 -5.85 -35.09 12.69
C ILE A 110 -6.74 -34.17 11.84
N GLU A 111 -8.01 -34.53 11.66
CA GLU A 111 -9.00 -33.70 10.97
C GLU A 111 -9.31 -32.40 11.70
N ASN A 112 -9.42 -32.45 13.03
CA ASN A 112 -9.63 -31.28 13.88
C ASN A 112 -8.43 -30.32 13.79
N GLU A 113 -7.20 -30.82 13.93
CA GLU A 113 -6.00 -30.00 13.80
C GLU A 113 -5.90 -29.38 12.40
N LYS A 114 -6.15 -30.17 11.35
CA LYS A 114 -6.16 -29.67 9.96
C LYS A 114 -7.18 -28.56 9.77
N THR A 115 -8.37 -28.70 10.35
CA THR A 115 -9.44 -27.68 10.30
C THR A 115 -8.99 -26.40 10.98
N LEU A 116 -8.37 -26.48 12.16
CA LEU A 116 -7.83 -25.32 12.86
C LEU A 116 -6.75 -24.60 12.03
N LYS A 117 -5.83 -25.35 11.41
CA LYS A 117 -4.79 -24.77 10.54
C LYS A 117 -5.39 -24.07 9.33
N LYS A 118 -6.44 -24.63 8.71
CA LYS A 118 -7.17 -23.98 7.61
C LYS A 118 -7.84 -22.68 8.06
N GLN A 119 -8.43 -22.63 9.25
CA GLN A 119 -9.02 -21.40 9.79
C GLN A 119 -7.97 -20.29 10.02
N ILE A 120 -6.77 -20.66 10.50
CA ILE A 120 -5.64 -19.72 10.64
C ILE A 120 -5.25 -19.17 9.27
N LEU A 121 -5.10 -20.04 8.27
CA LEU A 121 -4.74 -19.64 6.91
C LEU A 121 -5.80 -18.71 6.28
N ASP A 122 -7.08 -19.02 6.48
CA ASP A 122 -8.19 -18.17 6.04
C ASP A 122 -8.14 -16.78 6.68
N GLY A 123 -7.77 -16.68 7.95
CA GLY A 123 -7.57 -15.40 8.65
C GLY A 123 -6.45 -14.56 8.03
N ILE A 124 -5.34 -15.18 7.62
CA ILE A 124 -4.24 -14.52 6.91
C ILE A 124 -4.72 -13.96 5.57
N TYR A 125 -5.43 -14.78 4.78
CA TYR A 125 -5.96 -14.35 3.48
C TYR A 125 -7.03 -13.28 3.59
N HIS A 126 -7.88 -13.36 4.61
CA HIS A 126 -8.86 -12.32 4.89
C HIS A 126 -8.18 -10.97 5.19
N THR A 127 -7.12 -10.97 5.98
CA THR A 127 -6.34 -9.76 6.28
C THR A 127 -5.69 -9.18 5.01
N HIS A 128 -5.14 -10.02 4.14
CA HIS A 128 -4.57 -9.60 2.86
C HIS A 128 -5.63 -8.97 1.93
N LEU A 129 -6.80 -9.61 1.82
CA LEU A 129 -7.93 -9.13 1.03
C LEU A 129 -8.41 -7.76 1.53
N ASN A 130 -8.57 -7.59 2.85
CA ASN A 130 -8.94 -6.31 3.46
C ASN A 130 -7.94 -5.19 3.12
N GLY A 131 -6.65 -5.52 3.09
CA GLY A 131 -5.60 -4.59 2.65
C GLY A 131 -5.78 -4.13 1.19
N ILE A 132 -6.14 -5.05 0.29
CA ILE A 132 -6.43 -4.73 -1.12
C ILE A 132 -7.70 -3.87 -1.23
N ILE A 133 -8.78 -4.24 -0.56
CA ILE A 133 -10.04 -3.49 -0.55
C ILE A 133 -9.81 -2.04 -0.07
N LEU A 134 -9.04 -1.87 1.01
CA LEU A 134 -8.69 -0.56 1.56
C LEU A 134 -7.92 0.31 0.56
N ARG A 135 -6.95 -0.26 -0.16
CA ARG A 135 -6.20 0.48 -1.19
C ARG A 135 -7.05 0.76 -2.43
N ALA A 136 -7.87 -0.20 -2.83
CA ALA A 136 -8.84 -0.05 -3.90
C ALA A 136 -9.88 1.03 -3.59
N ARG A 137 -10.16 1.35 -2.31
CA ARG A 137 -11.25 2.24 -1.85
C ARG A 137 -12.63 1.77 -2.35
N ALA A 138 -12.88 0.46 -2.34
CA ALA A 138 -14.18 -0.09 -2.73
C ALA A 138 -15.21 0.15 -1.60
N GLN A 139 -16.36 0.77 -1.90
CA GLN A 139 -17.41 1.11 -0.93
C GLN A 139 -18.44 -0.01 -0.73
N HIS A 140 -18.77 -0.73 -1.81
CA HIS A 140 -19.71 -1.85 -1.78
C HIS A 140 -18.92 -3.14 -1.91
N VAL A 141 -18.74 -3.82 -0.79
CA VAL A 141 -18.37 -5.23 -0.76
C VAL A 141 -19.60 -5.92 -0.22
N GLU A 142 -20.39 -6.55 -1.09
CA GLU A 142 -21.36 -7.52 -0.60
C GLU A 142 -20.55 -8.57 0.16
N HIS A 143 -20.93 -8.80 1.42
CA HIS A 143 -20.16 -9.53 2.44
C HIS A 143 -19.74 -10.95 2.06
N ASN A 144 -20.14 -11.46 0.88
CA ASN A 144 -19.93 -12.83 0.43
C ASN A 144 -18.97 -13.00 -0.76
N GLU A 145 -18.53 -11.93 -1.45
CA GLU A 145 -17.57 -12.07 -2.56
C GLU A 145 -16.12 -11.80 -2.14
N LYS A 146 -15.36 -12.89 -1.91
CA LYS A 146 -13.90 -12.86 -1.62
C LYS A 146 -13.05 -12.81 -2.88
N ASN A 147 -13.38 -11.96 -3.86
CA ASN A 147 -12.66 -11.93 -5.13
C ASN A 147 -11.44 -10.98 -5.08
N THR A 148 -10.29 -11.51 -4.64
CA THR A 148 -9.00 -10.77 -4.59
C THR A 148 -8.62 -10.17 -5.95
N LYS A 149 -8.86 -10.90 -7.05
CA LYS A 149 -8.53 -10.46 -8.42
C LYS A 149 -9.35 -9.24 -8.83
N TYR A 150 -10.63 -9.21 -8.47
CA TYR A 150 -11.51 -8.09 -8.74
C TYR A 150 -11.04 -6.80 -8.07
N PHE A 151 -10.75 -6.84 -6.76
CA PHE A 151 -10.30 -5.65 -6.04
C PHE A 151 -8.90 -5.17 -6.48
N ALA A 152 -8.00 -6.10 -6.80
CA ALA A 152 -6.70 -5.75 -7.37
C ALA A 152 -6.85 -5.04 -8.73
N ASN A 153 -7.80 -5.48 -9.57
CA ASN A 153 -8.09 -4.82 -10.85
C ASN A 153 -8.69 -3.41 -10.66
N ILE A 154 -9.54 -3.22 -9.64
CA ILE A 154 -10.06 -1.89 -9.28
C ILE A 154 -8.90 -0.97 -8.86
N GLU A 155 -8.01 -1.45 -7.99
CA GLU A 155 -6.83 -0.69 -7.54
C GLU A 155 -5.97 -0.27 -8.73
N LYS A 156 -5.67 -1.22 -9.64
CA LYS A 156 -4.90 -0.97 -10.87
C LYS A 156 -5.56 0.11 -11.74
N ARG A 157 -6.83 -0.07 -12.10
CA ARG A 157 -7.59 0.89 -12.93
C ARG A 157 -7.64 2.28 -12.31
N ARG A 158 -7.85 2.38 -10.99
CA ARG A 158 -7.87 3.69 -10.29
C ARG A 158 -6.49 4.34 -10.25
N SER A 159 -5.42 3.56 -10.17
CA SER A 159 -4.05 4.08 -10.28
C SER A 159 -3.80 4.68 -11.66
N GLU A 160 -4.22 3.98 -12.72
CA GLU A 160 -4.12 4.47 -14.10
C GLU A 160 -4.92 5.76 -14.29
N GLN A 161 -6.17 5.81 -13.83
CA GLN A 161 -7.03 7.01 -13.94
C GLN A 161 -6.48 8.26 -13.23
N LYS A 162 -5.73 8.10 -12.13
CA LYS A 162 -5.13 9.22 -11.39
C LYS A 162 -3.85 9.73 -12.05
N THR A 163 -3.33 9.03 -13.04
CA THR A 163 -2.07 9.39 -13.69
C THR A 163 -2.35 10.44 -14.77
N VAL A 164 -1.75 11.62 -14.62
CA VAL A 164 -1.77 12.66 -15.65
C VAL A 164 -0.80 12.27 -16.76
N HIS A 165 -1.35 11.80 -17.89
CA HIS A 165 -0.59 11.36 -19.07
C HIS A 165 -0.32 12.48 -20.08
N LYS A 166 -1.09 13.57 -20.01
CA LYS A 166 -1.02 14.69 -20.95
C LYS A 166 -1.47 15.97 -20.25
N LEU A 167 -0.77 17.06 -20.51
CA LEU A 167 -1.19 18.42 -20.16
C LEU A 167 -1.22 19.29 -21.42
N VAL A 168 -2.10 20.28 -21.45
CA VAL A 168 -2.11 21.33 -22.47
C VAL A 168 -1.64 22.62 -21.80
N VAL A 169 -0.47 23.11 -22.21
CA VAL A 169 0.12 24.34 -21.67
C VAL A 169 0.30 25.32 -22.81
N ASN A 170 -0.34 26.49 -22.72
CA ASN A 170 -0.29 27.53 -23.77
C ASN A 170 -0.60 27.00 -25.18
N GLY A 171 -1.57 26.09 -25.29
CA GLY A 171 -1.98 25.47 -26.56
C GLY A 171 -1.03 24.37 -27.09
N LYS A 172 0.03 24.01 -26.35
CA LYS A 172 0.93 22.91 -26.68
C LYS A 172 0.69 21.69 -25.81
N ASP A 173 0.68 20.53 -26.45
CA ASP A 173 0.56 19.24 -25.79
C ASP A 173 1.90 18.80 -25.18
N ILE A 174 1.87 18.51 -23.88
CA ILE A 174 3.01 17.97 -23.14
C ILE A 174 2.64 16.56 -22.66
N THR A 175 3.39 15.56 -23.11
CA THR A 175 3.23 14.15 -22.73
C THR A 175 4.44 13.59 -21.97
N ASN A 176 5.57 14.29 -21.99
CA ASN A 176 6.77 13.91 -21.27
C ASN A 176 6.55 14.08 -19.75
N ARG A 177 6.86 13.05 -18.97
CA ARG A 177 6.60 13.05 -17.51
C ARG A 177 7.38 14.12 -16.76
N THR A 178 8.65 14.35 -17.09
CA THR A 178 9.48 15.36 -16.44
C THR A 178 8.93 16.76 -16.70
N GLN A 179 8.49 17.02 -17.93
CA GLN A 179 7.83 18.27 -18.29
C GLN A 179 6.48 18.43 -17.58
N ILE A 180 5.66 17.37 -17.53
CA ILE A 180 4.39 17.38 -16.77
C ILE A 180 4.64 17.70 -15.29
N LEU A 181 5.66 17.10 -14.68
CA LEU A 181 6.00 17.34 -13.27
C LEU A 181 6.52 18.76 -13.04
N GLU A 182 7.35 19.29 -13.94
CA GLU A 182 7.86 20.65 -13.85
C GLU A 182 6.74 21.69 -14.00
N GLU A 183 5.83 21.50 -14.96
CA GLU A 183 4.66 22.37 -15.13
C GLU A 183 3.73 22.32 -13.91
N GLN A 184 3.52 21.14 -13.32
CA GLN A 184 2.80 21.02 -12.04
C GLN A 184 3.51 21.78 -10.92
N ARG A 185 4.84 21.65 -10.82
CA ARG A 185 5.65 22.35 -9.82
C ARG A 185 5.52 23.85 -9.98
N LEU A 186 5.70 24.38 -11.20
CA LEU A 186 5.58 25.81 -11.53
C LEU A 186 4.18 26.36 -11.26
N PHE A 187 3.14 25.60 -11.60
CA PHE A 187 1.75 25.96 -11.32
C PHE A 187 1.53 26.13 -9.81
N PHE A 188 1.90 25.13 -9.00
CA PHE A 188 1.71 25.21 -7.55
C PHE A 188 2.67 26.20 -6.90
N GLU A 189 3.89 26.36 -7.40
CA GLU A 189 4.82 27.40 -6.95
C GLU A 189 4.19 28.78 -7.14
N THR A 190 3.61 29.05 -8.30
CA THR A 190 2.87 30.29 -8.60
C THR A 190 1.65 30.44 -7.70
N LEU A 191 0.84 29.38 -7.56
CA LEU A 191 -0.38 29.38 -6.73
C LEU A 191 -0.09 29.71 -5.26
N TYR A 192 1.03 29.20 -4.74
CA TYR A 192 1.45 29.39 -3.35
C TYR A 192 2.46 30.53 -3.18
N LYS A 193 2.87 31.23 -4.24
CA LYS A 193 3.80 32.39 -4.23
C LYS A 193 3.19 33.68 -3.66
N ARG A 194 2.27 33.56 -2.67
CA ARG A 194 1.78 34.61 -1.74
C ARG A 194 0.57 35.41 -2.23
N LYS A 195 -0.59 35.18 -1.59
CA LYS A 195 -1.46 36.29 -1.15
C LYS A 195 -0.72 36.99 -0.02
N ASN A 196 -0.01 38.06 -0.32
CA ASN A 196 0.33 39.02 0.72
C ASN A 196 -1.00 39.51 1.29
N ALA A 197 -1.23 39.27 2.57
CA ALA A 197 -2.26 39.97 3.31
C ALA A 197 -2.07 41.46 3.02
N GLU A 198 -3.08 42.08 2.41
CA GLU A 198 -3.27 43.51 2.54
C GLU A 198 -3.33 43.76 4.06
N ASN A 199 -2.35 44.52 4.53
CA ASN A 199 -2.30 45.04 5.88
C ASN A 199 -3.57 45.88 6.11
N ASN A 200 -4.65 45.25 6.58
CA ASN A 200 -5.72 45.98 7.24
C ASN A 200 -5.31 46.18 8.69
N SER A 201 -4.58 47.27 8.92
CA SER A 201 -4.45 47.92 10.21
C SER A 201 -5.85 48.28 10.73
N PHE A 202 -6.22 47.74 11.89
CA PHE A 202 -7.16 48.35 12.82
C PHE A 202 -6.41 48.72 14.09
#